data_AF-A0A0R3QI92-F1
#
_entry.id   AF-A0A0R3QI92-F1
#
_cell.length_a   1.000
_cell.length_b   1.000
_cell.length_c   1.000
_cell.angle_alpha   90.00
_cell.angle_beta   90.00
_cell.angle_gamma   90.00
#
_symmetry.space_group_name_H-M   'P 1'
#
loop_
_entity.id
_entity.type
_entity.pdbx_description
1 polymer ?
#
loop_
_entity_poly.entity_id
_entity_poly.type
_entity_poly.pdbx_seq_one_letter_code
_entity_poly.pdbx_strand_id
1 'polypeptide(L)'
;MTAIMWIHDNGVAPYWRLKTPEEHEQETSSKSKETRKYVFNNLDDVSQVNIPTDLDDVDKECEQLDRADFVNILKKMLSIDQDKRITPAEGLQHPFVTMGHVFVYGPTK
;
A
#
# COMPACT_ATOMS: atom_id res chain seq x y z
N MET A 1 19.89 -6.43 11.41
CA MET A 1 18.77 -5.46 11.32
C MET A 1 18.87 -4.53 12.50
N THR A 2 19.26 -3.28 12.27
CA THR A 2 19.18 -2.22 13.29
C THR A 2 17.72 -1.89 13.53
N ALA A 3 17.25 -1.96 14.78
CA ALA A 3 15.86 -1.65 15.12
C ALA A 3 15.62 -0.13 14.96
N ILE A 4 14.74 0.24 14.02
CA ILE A 4 14.35 1.64 13.75
C ILE A 4 13.29 2.12 14.76
N MET A 5 12.62 1.17 15.43
CA MET A 5 11.70 1.46 16.52
C MET A 5 12.39 1.26 17.87
N TRP A 6 12.09 2.14 18.82
CA TRP A 6 12.55 2.01 20.20
C TRP A 6 11.45 2.39 21.19
N ILE A 7 11.57 1.86 22.40
CA ILE A 7 10.68 2.19 23.51
C ILE A 7 11.11 3.53 24.07
N HIS A 8 10.19 4.49 24.02
CA HIS A 8 10.34 5.76 24.69
C HIS A 8 9.69 5.68 26.07
N ASP A 9 10.45 6.00 27.11
CA ASP A 9 9.98 6.04 28.49
C ASP A 9 10.14 7.47 29.03
N ASN A 10 9.00 8.15 29.22
CA ASN A 10 8.94 9.50 29.77
C ASN A 10 8.37 9.51 31.20
N GLY A 11 8.41 8.39 31.92
CA GLY A 11 7.77 8.25 33.24
C GLY A 11 6.24 8.10 33.17
N VAL A 12 5.69 8.01 31.96
CA VAL A 12 4.34 7.54 31.63
C VAL A 12 4.51 6.32 30.72
N ALA A 13 3.55 5.40 30.76
CA ALA A 13 3.58 4.08 30.12
C ALA A 13 4.42 4.03 28.83
N PRO A 14 5.34 3.04 28.70
CA PRO A 14 6.25 2.94 27.58
C PRO A 14 5.49 2.84 26.26
N TYR A 15 5.94 3.59 25.25
CA TYR A 15 5.37 3.52 23.92
C TYR A 15 6.45 3.34 22.85
N TRP A 16 6.08 2.67 21.77
CA TRP A 16 6.94 2.52 20.61
C TRP A 16 6.86 3.77 19.74
N ARG A 17 8.02 4.26 19.32
CA ARG A 17 8.11 5.27 18.25
C ARG A 17 9.22 4.93 17.26
N LEU A 18 9.06 5.46 16.06
CA LEU A 18 10.15 5.53 15.09
C LEU A 18 11.20 6.54 15.58
N LYS A 19 12.47 6.21 15.34
CA LYS A 19 13.58 7.16 15.48
C LYS A 19 13.47 8.26 14.42
N THR A 20 13.89 9.47 14.76
CA THR A 20 14.09 10.51 13.75
C THR A 20 15.30 10.12 12.87
N PRO A 21 15.41 10.66 11.64
CA PRO A 21 16.58 10.44 10.80
C PRO A 21 17.89 10.78 11.52
N GLU A 22 17.92 11.85 12.31
CA GLU A 22 19.10 12.31 13.05
C GLU A 22 19.50 11.31 14.16
N GLU A 23 18.53 10.79 14.92
CA GLU A 23 18.75 9.78 15.94
C GLU A 23 19.34 8.49 15.35
N HIS A 24 18.80 8.05 14.20
CA HIS A 24 19.31 6.86 13.51
C HIS A 24 20.72 7.08 12.93
N GLU A 25 20.97 8.25 12.37
CA GLU A 25 22.26 8.64 11.81
C GLU A 25 23.36 8.67 12.87
N GLN A 26 23.04 9.21 14.05
CA GLN A 26 23.98 9.26 15.17
C GLN A 26 24.38 7.87 15.65
N GLU A 27 23.44 6.92 15.71
CA GLU A 27 23.69 5.56 16.19
C GLU A 27 24.41 4.67 15.16
N THR A 28 24.05 4.79 13.88
CA THR A 28 24.50 3.87 12.83
C THR A 28 25.58 4.45 11.92
N SER A 29 25.90 5.74 12.09
CA SER A 29 26.78 6.51 11.19
C SER A 29 26.36 6.47 9.72
N SER A 30 25.11 6.07 9.43
CA SER A 30 24.58 5.87 8.08
C SER A 30 23.47 6.87 7.80
N LYS A 31 23.63 7.67 6.73
CA LYS A 31 22.65 8.69 6.34
C LYS A 31 21.40 8.10 5.72
N SER A 32 20.24 8.53 6.20
CA SER A 32 18.96 8.21 5.58
C SER A 32 18.83 9.00 4.28
N LYS A 33 18.52 8.31 3.18
CA LYS A 33 18.27 8.94 1.88
C LYS A 33 16.84 8.68 1.48
N GLU A 34 16.11 9.76 1.20
CA GLU A 34 14.84 9.66 0.51
C GLU A 34 15.09 9.43 -0.98
N THR A 35 14.58 8.32 -1.52
CA THR A 35 14.75 7.93 -2.93
C THR A 35 13.43 7.64 -3.62
N ARG A 36 12.31 7.74 -2.90
CA ARG A 36 10.98 7.43 -3.43
C ARG A 36 10.55 8.53 -4.40
N LYS A 37 10.08 8.10 -5.58
CA LYS A 37 9.42 8.98 -6.54
C LYS A 37 8.05 9.47 -6.04
N TYR A 38 7.37 8.64 -5.24
CA TYR A 38 6.07 8.95 -4.67
C TYR A 38 6.10 8.75 -3.15
N VAL A 39 5.56 9.73 -2.42
CA VAL A 39 5.34 9.65 -0.98
C VAL A 39 3.84 9.78 -0.75
N PHE A 40 3.23 8.71 -0.26
CA PHE A 40 1.79 8.64 -0.01
C PHE A 40 1.47 8.72 1.47
N ASN A 41 0.28 9.22 1.82
CA ASN A 41 -0.20 9.22 3.19
C ASN A 41 -0.78 7.85 3.56
N ASN A 42 -1.42 7.20 2.59
CA ASN A 42 -1.98 5.86 2.74
C ASN A 42 -1.95 5.11 1.39
N LEU A 43 -2.37 3.85 1.37
CA LEU A 43 -2.37 3.04 0.15
C LEU A 43 -3.53 3.37 -0.82
N ASP A 44 -4.58 4.07 -0.38
CA ASP A 44 -5.65 4.53 -1.27
C ASP A 44 -5.18 5.57 -2.28
N ASP A 45 -4.20 6.40 -1.89
CA ASP A 45 -3.60 7.43 -2.76
C ASP A 45 -2.97 6.81 -4.03
N VAL A 46 -2.61 5.52 -4.01
CA VAL A 46 -2.09 4.79 -5.18
C VAL A 46 -3.13 4.69 -6.30
N SER A 47 -4.42 4.62 -5.97
CA SER A 47 -5.49 4.64 -6.99
C SER A 47 -5.53 5.95 -7.77
N GLN A 48 -4.90 7.02 -7.30
CA GLN A 48 -4.99 8.34 -7.93
C GLN A 48 -3.80 8.69 -8.84
N VAL A 49 -2.79 7.82 -8.94
CA VAL A 49 -1.61 8.09 -9.77
C VAL A 49 -1.75 7.53 -11.19
N ASN A 50 -1.31 8.31 -12.18
CA ASN A 50 -1.28 7.93 -13.60
C ASN A 50 -2.63 7.44 -14.14
N ILE A 51 -3.73 8.09 -13.76
CA ILE A 51 -5.06 7.78 -14.31
C ILE A 51 -5.08 8.16 -15.81
N PRO A 52 -5.48 7.27 -16.72
CA PRO A 52 -5.69 7.60 -18.13
C PRO A 52 -6.79 8.67 -18.28
N THR A 53 -6.57 9.67 -19.12
CA THR A 53 -7.51 10.78 -19.30
C THR A 53 -8.40 10.65 -20.53
N ASP A 54 -8.11 9.70 -21.40
CA ASP A 54 -8.76 9.49 -22.70
C ASP A 54 -9.49 8.15 -22.72
N LEU A 55 -10.44 7.99 -21.78
CA LEU A 55 -11.30 6.82 -21.66
C LEU A 55 -12.74 7.25 -21.93
N ASP A 56 -13.52 6.38 -22.56
CA ASP A 56 -14.97 6.55 -22.62
C ASP A 56 -15.61 6.28 -21.24
N ASP A 57 -16.92 6.53 -21.12
CA ASP A 57 -17.61 6.41 -19.83
C ASP A 57 -17.59 4.99 -19.27
N VAL A 58 -17.65 3.96 -20.13
CA VAL A 58 -17.65 2.55 -19.71
C VAL A 58 -16.26 2.12 -19.27
N ASP A 59 -15.25 2.46 -20.06
CA ASP A 59 -13.85 2.18 -19.74
C ASP A 59 -13.41 2.88 -18.46
N LYS A 60 -13.91 4.10 -18.22
CA LYS A 60 -13.64 4.84 -16.99
C LYS A 60 -14.23 4.17 -15.75
N GLU A 61 -15.45 3.65 -15.84
CA GLU A 61 -16.05 2.88 -14.75
C GLU A 61 -15.27 1.58 -14.48
N CYS A 62 -14.87 0.87 -15.55
CA CYS A 62 -14.07 -0.34 -15.45
C CYS A 62 -12.72 -0.06 -14.77
N GLU A 63 -11.99 0.96 -15.21
CA GLU A 63 -10.71 1.38 -14.62
C GLU A 63 -10.88 1.79 -13.15
N GLN A 64 -11.97 2.48 -12.80
CA GLN A 64 -12.22 2.86 -11.40
C GLN A 64 -12.39 1.61 -10.50
N LEU A 65 -13.12 0.61 -10.97
CA LEU A 65 -13.33 -0.64 -10.25
C LEU A 65 -12.05 -1.46 -10.15
N ASP A 66 -11.30 -1.59 -11.25
CA ASP A 66 -10.05 -2.35 -11.29
C ASP A 66 -9.03 -1.77 -10.31
N ARG A 67 -8.89 -0.44 -10.30
CA ARG A 67 -7.98 0.25 -9.37
C ARG A 67 -8.41 0.11 -7.91
N ALA A 68 -9.71 0.10 -7.63
CA ALA A 68 -10.21 -0.13 -6.27
C ALA A 68 -9.86 -1.55 -5.79
N ASP A 69 -10.05 -2.54 -6.65
CA ASP A 69 -9.68 -3.94 -6.38
C ASP A 69 -8.16 -4.13 -6.25
N PHE A 70 -7.37 -3.42 -7.06
CA PHE A 70 -5.91 -3.39 -6.98
C PHE A 70 -5.43 -2.85 -5.62
N VAL A 71 -5.95 -1.70 -5.18
CA VAL A 71 -5.61 -1.14 -3.87
C VAL A 71 -6.03 -2.10 -2.75
N ASN A 72 -7.18 -2.77 -2.89
CA ASN A 72 -7.66 -3.72 -1.90
C ASN A 72 -6.68 -4.89 -1.71
N ILE A 73 -6.27 -5.54 -2.79
CA ILE A 73 -5.30 -6.65 -2.70
C ILE A 73 -3.94 -6.16 -2.21
N LEU A 74 -3.50 -4.99 -2.64
CA LEU A 74 -2.23 -4.38 -2.22
C LEU A 74 -2.20 -4.15 -0.70
N LYS A 75 -3.29 -3.62 -0.13
CA LYS A 75 -3.44 -3.45 1.32
C LYS A 75 -3.33 -4.77 2.08
N LYS A 76 -3.95 -5.84 1.56
CA LYS A 76 -3.88 -7.17 2.19
C LYS A 76 -2.49 -7.80 2.07
N MET A 77 -1.78 -7.59 0.97
CA MET A 77 -0.39 -8.05 0.78
C MET A 77 0.60 -7.31 1.67
N LEU A 78 0.42 -6.00 1.85
CA LEU A 78 1.30 -5.15 2.66
C LEU A 78 0.87 -5.03 4.12
N SER A 79 -0.05 -5.88 4.59
CA SER A 79 -0.43 -5.92 6.01
C SER A 79 0.80 -6.16 6.87
N ILE A 80 1.02 -5.27 7.84
CA ILE A 80 2.13 -5.39 8.82
C ILE A 80 1.92 -6.59 9.73
N ASP A 81 0.66 -6.82 10.13
CA ASP A 81 0.25 -8.00 10.86
C ASP A 81 0.26 -9.23 9.93
N GLN A 82 1.14 -10.18 10.23
CA GLN A 82 1.34 -11.37 9.41
C GLN A 82 0.10 -12.26 9.38
N ASP A 83 -0.67 -12.31 10.46
CA ASP A 83 -1.84 -13.21 10.57
C ASP A 83 -3.02 -12.66 9.75
N LYS A 84 -2.97 -11.37 9.41
CA LYS A 84 -3.93 -10.70 8.52
C LYS A 84 -3.42 -10.56 7.09
N ARG A 85 -2.16 -10.93 6.82
CA ARG A 85 -1.56 -10.81 5.49
C ARG A 85 -2.11 -11.92 4.60
N ILE A 86 -2.55 -11.55 3.41
CA ILE A 86 -3.10 -12.51 2.44
C ILE A 86 -2.07 -13.56 2.04
N THR A 87 -2.50 -14.81 1.96
CA THR A 87 -1.69 -15.91 1.44
C THR A 87 -1.70 -15.93 -0.09
N PRO A 88 -0.73 -16.59 -0.74
CA PRO A 88 -0.74 -16.71 -2.20
C PRO A 88 -2.03 -17.35 -2.75
N ALA A 89 -2.56 -18.36 -2.06
CA ALA A 89 -3.79 -19.06 -2.48
C ALA A 89 -5.04 -18.16 -2.41
N GLU A 90 -5.15 -17.33 -1.38
CA GLU A 90 -6.22 -16.32 -1.27
C GLU A 90 -6.02 -15.19 -2.28
N GLY A 91 -4.76 -14.79 -2.54
CA GLY A 91 -4.43 -13.78 -3.55
C GLY A 91 -4.87 -14.17 -4.95
N LEU A 92 -4.67 -15.44 -5.33
CA LEU A 92 -5.15 -15.97 -6.62
C LEU A 92 -6.68 -15.96 -6.75
N GLN A 93 -7.40 -15.97 -5.64
CA GLN A 93 -8.87 -15.92 -5.61
C GLN A 93 -9.42 -14.50 -5.45
N HIS A 94 -8.54 -13.49 -5.36
CA HIS A 94 -8.97 -12.12 -5.18
C HIS A 94 -9.67 -11.57 -6.43
N PRO A 95 -10.75 -10.77 -6.30
CA PRO A 95 -11.48 -10.18 -7.44
C PRO A 95 -10.60 -9.48 -8.48
N PHE A 96 -9.57 -8.76 -8.02
CA PHE A 96 -8.52 -8.19 -8.88
C PHE A 96 -7.87 -9.21 -9.82
N VAL A 97 -7.49 -10.38 -9.31
CA VAL A 97 -6.79 -11.42 -10.09
C VAL A 97 -7.78 -12.21 -10.95
N THR A 98 -8.96 -12.50 -10.40
CA THR A 98 -10.00 -13.25 -11.11
C THR A 98 -10.77 -12.41 -12.11
N MET A 99 -10.49 -11.10 -12.22
CA MET A 99 -11.25 -10.13 -13.02
C MET A 99 -12.75 -10.10 -12.70
N GLY A 100 -13.09 -10.34 -11.43
CA GLY A 100 -14.48 -10.51 -10.98
C GLY A 100 -15.38 -9.31 -11.30
N HIS A 101 -14.83 -8.10 -11.26
CA HIS A 101 -15.54 -6.85 -11.54
C HIS A 101 -15.72 -6.57 -13.05
N VAL A 102 -14.85 -7.11 -13.91
CA VAL A 102 -14.88 -6.88 -15.37
C VAL A 102 -16.01 -7.67 -16.05
N PHE A 103 -16.44 -8.80 -15.47
CA PHE A 103 -17.51 -9.64 -16.04
C PHE A 103 -18.87 -8.92 -16.14
N VAL A 104 -19.07 -7.81 -15.44
CA VAL A 104 -20.31 -7.01 -15.51
C VAL A 104 -20.41 -6.27 -16.86
N TYR A 105 -19.28 -6.01 -17.52
CA TYR A 105 -19.18 -5.22 -18.76
C TYR A 105 -18.77 -6.07 -19.97
N GLY A 106 -19.25 -7.31 -20.05
CA GLY A 106 -18.94 -8.26 -21.14
C GLY A 106 -18.97 -7.65 -22.55
N PRO A 107 -18.30 -8.29 -23.54
CA PRO A 107 -17.72 -7.65 -24.72
C PRO A 107 -18.72 -6.67 -25.36
N THR A 108 -18.40 -5.38 -25.24
CA THR A 108 -18.98 -4.36 -26.10
C THR A 108 -18.76 -4.81 -27.55
N LYS A 109 -19.87 -4.96 -28.27
CA LYS A 109 -19.86 -5.26 -29.71
C LYS A 109 -19.25 -4.12 -30.49
#